data_AF-M5UNK9-F1
#
_entry.id   AF-M5UNK9-F1
#
_cell.length_a   1.000
_cell.length_b   1.000
_cell.length_c   1.000
_cell.angle_alpha   90.00
_cell.angle_beta   90.00
_cell.angle_gamma   90.00
#
_symmetry.space_group_name_H-M   'P 1'
#
loop_
_entity.id
_entity.type
_entity.pdbx_description
1 polymer ?
#
loop_
_entity_poly.entity_id
_entity_poly.type
_entity_poly.pdbx_seq_one_letter_code
_entity_poly.pdbx_strand_id
1 'polypeptide(L)'
;MNVTLCRDDATYAAGGVLKASWRVSRVSLDEISSVEVSVLWYTEGKGDEDLSVHYFRRYDAAQLRERGMVDSQPIQCRLPPSPLSYRGHLLCIQWGIRVRVFVEEGREAVAEHPFYMVARKPDPTVITESSSNELPCLEQIAKTPLHRRLPSVLRRWRSRQGNTAS
;
A
#
# COMPACT_ATOMS: atom_id res chain seq x y z
N MET A 1 -7.36 -25.25 -0.30
CA MET A 1 -6.39 -24.36 -0.96
C MET A 1 -5.48 -23.76 0.10
N ASN A 2 -4.19 -23.58 -0.21
CA ASN A 2 -3.24 -22.95 0.71
C ASN A 2 -2.39 -21.93 -0.07
N VAL A 3 -2.17 -20.76 0.54
CA VAL A 3 -1.24 -19.73 0.08
C VAL A 3 -0.20 -19.55 1.17
N THR A 4 1.08 -19.56 0.79
CA THR A 4 2.21 -19.42 1.70
C THR A 4 3.04 -18.21 1.29
N LEU A 5 3.23 -17.27 2.20
CA LEU A 5 4.09 -16.11 2.01
C LEU A 5 5.55 -16.47 2.27
N CYS A 6 6.49 -15.85 1.56
CA CYS A 6 7.92 -16.06 1.84
C CYS A 6 8.42 -15.32 3.09
N ARG A 7 7.62 -14.42 3.66
CA ARG A 7 7.95 -13.70 4.90
C ARG A 7 7.00 -14.12 6.01
N ASP A 8 7.57 -14.47 7.16
CA ASP A 8 6.82 -14.93 8.33
C ASP A 8 5.97 -13.81 8.96
N ASP A 9 6.41 -12.55 8.83
CA ASP A 9 5.72 -11.37 9.34
C ASP A 9 4.61 -10.84 8.41
N ALA A 10 4.45 -11.48 7.24
CA ALA A 10 3.54 -11.06 6.18
C ALA A 10 3.63 -9.54 5.84
N THR A 11 4.80 -8.92 6.05
CA THR A 11 4.95 -7.47 5.91
C THR A 11 5.87 -7.13 4.75
N TYR A 12 5.41 -6.29 3.84
CA TYR A 12 6.12 -5.92 2.63
C TYR A 12 6.22 -4.41 2.48
N ALA A 13 7.39 -3.93 2.07
CA ALA A 13 7.59 -2.50 1.83
C ALA A 13 6.97 -2.08 0.48
N ALA A 14 6.42 -0.87 0.44
CA ALA A 14 5.95 -0.25 -0.78
C ALA A 14 7.09 -0.14 -1.82
N GLY A 15 6.82 -0.48 -3.07
CA GLY A 15 7.85 -0.61 -4.10
C GLY A 15 8.77 -1.84 -3.97
N GLY A 16 8.61 -2.65 -2.92
CA GLY A 16 9.36 -3.88 -2.68
C GLY A 16 8.86 -5.06 -3.54
N VAL A 17 9.43 -6.24 -3.32
CA VAL A 17 9.04 -7.47 -4.04
C VAL A 17 8.25 -8.38 -3.12
N LEU A 18 7.03 -8.73 -3.54
CA LEU A 18 6.24 -9.80 -2.95
C LEU A 18 6.68 -11.14 -3.56
N LYS A 19 6.97 -12.11 -2.71
CA LYS A 19 7.18 -13.51 -3.10
C LYS A 19 6.27 -14.39 -2.25
N ALA A 20 5.54 -15.27 -2.92
CA ALA A 20 4.63 -16.20 -2.29
C ALA A 20 4.52 -17.46 -3.15
N SER A 21 3.87 -18.49 -2.63
CA SER A 21 3.47 -19.64 -3.41
C SER A 21 2.06 -20.06 -3.05
N TRP A 22 1.38 -20.73 -3.97
CA TRP A 22 0.03 -21.25 -3.76
C TRP A 22 -0.03 -22.71 -4.15
N ARG A 23 -1.02 -23.42 -3.61
CA ARG A 23 -1.36 -24.77 -4.04
C ARG A 23 -2.86 -25.02 -3.89
N VAL A 24 -3.41 -25.74 -4.85
CA VAL A 24 -4.76 -26.31 -4.74
C VAL A 24 -4.62 -27.72 -4.18
N SER A 25 -5.54 -28.12 -3.31
CA SER A 25 -5.56 -29.45 -2.73
C SER A 25 -7.01 -29.88 -2.61
N ARG A 26 -7.27 -31.20 -2.65
CA ARG A 26 -8.59 -31.81 -2.49
C ARG A 26 -9.56 -31.63 -3.68
N VAL A 27 -9.05 -31.26 -4.85
CA VAL A 27 -9.80 -31.23 -6.12
C VAL A 27 -8.90 -31.86 -7.18
N SER A 28 -9.45 -32.73 -8.02
CA SER A 28 -8.67 -33.34 -9.10
C SER A 28 -8.40 -32.31 -10.19
N LEU A 29 -7.28 -32.47 -10.91
CA LEU A 29 -6.93 -31.56 -12.01
C LEU A 29 -7.97 -31.56 -13.13
N ASP A 30 -8.64 -32.68 -13.34
CA ASP A 30 -9.62 -32.85 -14.41
C ASP A 30 -10.94 -32.13 -14.13
N GLU A 31 -11.26 -31.87 -12.86
CA GLU A 31 -12.44 -31.11 -12.46
C GLU A 31 -12.21 -29.59 -12.51
N ILE A 32 -10.95 -29.13 -12.57
CA ILE A 32 -10.62 -27.69 -12.52
C ILE A 32 -10.70 -27.09 -13.93
N SER A 33 -11.61 -26.14 -14.12
CA SER A 33 -11.72 -25.39 -15.37
C SER A 33 -10.69 -24.27 -15.46
N SER A 34 -10.42 -23.58 -14.35
CA SER A 34 -9.39 -22.52 -14.28
C SER A 34 -9.02 -22.14 -12.86
N VAL A 35 -7.84 -21.54 -12.70
CA VAL A 35 -7.39 -20.92 -11.45
C VAL A 35 -7.00 -19.47 -11.70
N GLU A 36 -7.50 -18.56 -10.89
CA GLU A 36 -7.08 -17.16 -10.87
C GLU A 36 -6.30 -16.86 -9.60
N VAL A 37 -5.22 -16.09 -9.76
CA VAL A 37 -4.35 -15.65 -8.68
C VAL A 37 -4.21 -14.15 -8.78
N SER A 38 -4.61 -13.45 -7.73
CA SER A 38 -4.65 -12.00 -7.67
C SER A 38 -3.91 -11.49 -6.44
N VAL A 39 -3.10 -10.44 -6.61
CA VAL A 39 -2.65 -9.60 -5.50
C VAL A 39 -3.49 -8.34 -5.59
N LEU A 40 -4.24 -8.05 -4.54
CA LEU A 40 -5.23 -6.97 -4.55
C LEU A 40 -5.25 -6.25 -3.21
N TRP A 41 -5.88 -5.09 -3.23
CA TRP A 41 -6.30 -4.41 -2.03
C TRP A 41 -7.75 -3.98 -2.16
N TYR A 42 -8.37 -3.76 -1.01
CA TYR A 42 -9.71 -3.19 -0.93
C TYR A 42 -9.85 -2.33 0.32
N THR A 43 -10.80 -1.40 0.26
CA THR A 43 -11.22 -0.62 1.42
C THR A 43 -12.44 -1.24 2.07
N GLU A 44 -12.50 -1.17 3.41
CA GLU A 44 -13.69 -1.52 4.20
C GLU A 44 -13.95 -0.42 5.22
N GLY A 45 -15.21 -0.17 5.57
CA GLY A 45 -15.57 0.73 6.67
C GLY A 45 -16.84 1.54 6.44
N LYS A 46 -16.94 2.70 7.10
CA LYS A 46 -18.05 3.63 6.94
C LYS A 46 -17.76 4.58 5.78
N GLY A 47 -18.20 4.23 4.59
CA GLY A 47 -18.01 5.02 3.38
C GLY A 47 -18.07 4.14 2.13
N ASP A 48 -17.48 4.63 1.04
CA ASP A 48 -17.38 3.87 -0.20
C ASP A 48 -16.28 2.80 -0.09
N GLU A 49 -16.67 1.58 -0.44
CA GLU A 49 -15.74 0.47 -0.61
C GLU A 49 -15.17 0.51 -2.03
N ASP A 50 -13.88 0.23 -2.14
CA ASP A 50 -13.11 0.22 -3.38
C ASP A 50 -12.26 -1.05 -3.41
N LEU A 51 -11.95 -1.54 -4.60
CA LEU A 51 -11.13 -2.71 -4.82
C LEU A 51 -10.25 -2.50 -6.05
N SER A 52 -8.97 -2.81 -5.91
CA SER A 52 -8.04 -2.78 -7.05
C SER A 52 -7.14 -4.00 -7.07
N VAL A 53 -6.97 -4.55 -8.26
CA VAL A 53 -6.10 -5.68 -8.53
C VAL A 53 -4.76 -5.16 -9.03
N HIS A 54 -3.71 -5.37 -8.25
CA HIS A 54 -2.36 -4.98 -8.60
C HIS A 54 -1.66 -6.01 -9.49
N TYR A 55 -1.86 -7.29 -9.18
CA TYR A 55 -1.34 -8.40 -9.97
C TYR A 55 -2.47 -9.38 -10.25
N PHE A 56 -2.53 -9.89 -11.48
CA PHE A 56 -3.50 -10.90 -11.88
C PHE A 56 -2.83 -11.93 -12.78
N ARG A 57 -3.12 -13.20 -12.54
CA ARG A 57 -2.76 -14.30 -13.41
C ARG A 57 -3.86 -15.35 -13.41
N ARG A 58 -4.26 -15.77 -14.61
CA ARG A 58 -5.20 -16.86 -14.82
C ARG A 58 -4.49 -18.04 -15.48
N TYR A 59 -4.82 -19.23 -15.02
CA TYR A 59 -4.39 -20.50 -15.57
C TYR A 59 -5.63 -21.25 -16.07
N ASP A 60 -5.66 -21.61 -17.35
CA ASP A 60 -6.70 -22.46 -17.91
C ASP A 60 -6.39 -23.95 -17.66
N ALA A 61 -7.37 -24.82 -17.91
CA ALA A 61 -7.23 -26.26 -17.72
C ALA A 61 -6.03 -26.86 -18.49
N ALA A 62 -5.68 -26.36 -19.68
CA ALA A 62 -4.56 -26.87 -20.45
C ALA A 62 -3.21 -26.51 -19.80
N GLN A 63 -3.05 -25.25 -19.39
CA GLN A 63 -1.89 -24.76 -18.65
C GLN A 63 -1.71 -25.44 -17.30
N LEU A 64 -2.82 -25.76 -16.61
CA LEU A 64 -2.80 -26.48 -15.35
C LEU A 64 -2.33 -27.93 -15.53
N ARG A 65 -2.74 -28.60 -16.61
CA ARG A 65 -2.31 -29.97 -16.96
C ARG A 65 -0.83 -30.02 -17.35
N GLU A 66 -0.34 -29.06 -18.13
CA GLU A 66 1.06 -29.00 -18.55
C GLU A 66 2.01 -28.80 -17.36
N ARG A 67 1.63 -27.92 -16.41
CA ARG A 67 2.46 -27.59 -15.24
C ARG A 67 2.38 -28.63 -14.14
N GLY A 68 1.27 -29.36 -14.06
CA GLY A 68 0.88 -30.13 -12.88
C GLY A 68 0.55 -29.23 -11.70
N MET A 69 -0.36 -29.69 -10.82
CA MET A 69 -0.80 -28.96 -9.61
C MET A 69 -0.41 -29.67 -8.31
N VAL A 70 0.44 -30.69 -8.39
CA VAL A 70 0.96 -31.41 -7.21
C VAL A 70 1.92 -30.51 -6.43
N ASP A 71 2.74 -29.73 -7.15
CA ASP A 71 3.72 -28.82 -6.57
C ASP A 71 3.16 -27.41 -6.38
N SER A 72 3.69 -26.72 -5.37
CA SER A 72 3.33 -25.33 -5.10
C SER A 72 3.83 -24.42 -6.22
N GLN A 73 2.96 -23.53 -6.69
CA GLN A 73 3.23 -22.61 -7.79
C GLN A 73 3.66 -21.24 -7.25
N PRO A 74 4.75 -20.63 -7.76
CA PRO A 74 5.25 -19.37 -7.25
C PRO A 74 4.46 -18.15 -7.75
N ILE A 75 4.49 -17.09 -6.96
CA ILE A 75 4.02 -15.73 -7.27
C ILE A 75 5.18 -14.79 -6.96
N GLN A 76 5.53 -13.93 -7.92
CA GLN A 76 6.48 -12.86 -7.70
C GLN A 76 6.04 -11.60 -8.44
N CYS A 77 5.89 -10.49 -7.73
CA CYS A 77 5.60 -9.19 -8.32
C CYS A 77 6.21 -8.05 -7.50
N ARG A 78 6.51 -6.93 -8.15
CA ARG A 78 6.88 -5.68 -7.47
C ARG A 78 5.61 -4.98 -7.00
N LEU A 79 5.51 -4.65 -5.72
CA LEU A 79 4.37 -3.93 -5.15
C LEU A 79 4.38 -2.44 -5.56
N PRO A 80 3.22 -1.78 -5.64
CA PRO A 80 3.16 -0.37 -5.95
C PRO A 80 3.64 0.47 -4.75
N PRO A 81 3.88 1.79 -4.93
CA PRO A 81 4.20 2.68 -3.82
C PRO A 81 3.00 2.96 -2.88
N SER A 82 1.77 2.67 -3.33
CA SER A 82 0.52 2.97 -2.63
C SER A 82 -0.62 2.06 -3.12
N PRO A 83 -1.71 1.90 -2.36
CA PRO A 83 -1.97 2.44 -1.02
C PRO A 83 -1.36 1.59 0.09
N LEU A 84 -0.82 2.18 1.16
CA LEU A 84 -0.33 1.41 2.31
C LEU A 84 -1.48 0.73 3.05
N SER A 85 -1.21 -0.39 3.71
CA SER A 85 -2.16 -0.99 4.66
C SER A 85 -2.46 -0.01 5.78
N TYR A 86 -3.74 0.14 6.08
CA TYR A 86 -4.22 1.09 7.08
C TYR A 86 -5.36 0.46 7.87
N ARG A 87 -5.34 0.66 9.19
CA ARG A 87 -6.40 0.18 10.09
C ARG A 87 -6.89 1.34 10.94
N GLY A 88 -7.89 2.05 10.44
CA GLY A 88 -8.56 3.13 11.15
C GLY A 88 -9.96 2.73 11.64
N HIS A 89 -10.60 3.62 12.40
CA HIS A 89 -11.96 3.39 12.90
C HIS A 89 -13.03 3.53 11.81
N LEU A 90 -12.83 4.44 10.86
CA LEU A 90 -13.79 4.71 9.78
C LEU A 90 -13.45 3.98 8.47
N LEU A 91 -12.17 3.67 8.25
CA LEU A 91 -11.66 3.08 7.02
C LEU A 91 -10.51 2.14 7.34
N CYS A 92 -10.50 0.98 6.69
CA CYS A 92 -9.37 0.06 6.62
C CYS A 92 -8.97 -0.13 5.16
N ILE A 93 -7.68 -0.29 4.90
CA ILE A 93 -7.12 -0.72 3.61
C ILE A 93 -6.44 -2.06 3.86
N GLN A 94 -6.97 -3.11 3.24
CA GLN A 94 -6.51 -4.48 3.40
C GLN A 94 -5.85 -4.95 2.12
N TRP A 95 -4.70 -5.60 2.25
CA TRP A 95 -3.98 -6.23 1.14
C TRP A 95 -4.08 -7.74 1.28
N GLY A 96 -4.22 -8.42 0.16
CA GLY A 96 -4.36 -9.87 0.13
C GLY A 96 -3.90 -10.51 -1.16
N ILE A 97 -3.48 -11.76 -1.06
CA ILE A 97 -3.35 -12.68 -2.18
C ILE A 97 -4.63 -13.51 -2.23
N ARG A 98 -5.43 -13.33 -3.28
CA ARG A 98 -6.67 -14.07 -3.52
C ARG A 98 -6.42 -15.12 -4.60
N VAL A 99 -6.71 -16.37 -4.28
CA VAL A 99 -6.75 -17.45 -5.25
C VAL A 99 -8.20 -17.89 -5.42
N ARG A 100 -8.65 -18.03 -6.66
CA ARG A 100 -9.98 -18.52 -7.03
C ARG A 100 -9.82 -19.74 -7.91
N VAL A 101 -10.51 -20.82 -7.56
CA VAL A 101 -10.54 -22.06 -8.34
C VAL A 101 -11.94 -22.23 -8.88
N PHE A 102 -12.06 -22.31 -10.19
CA PHE A 102 -13.31 -22.58 -10.87
C PHE A 102 -13.32 -24.06 -11.26
N VAL A 103 -14.38 -24.75 -10.90
CA VAL A 103 -14.59 -26.17 -11.18
C VAL A 103 -15.64 -26.30 -12.28
N GLU A 104 -15.59 -27.37 -13.06
CA GLU A 104 -16.71 -27.76 -13.91
C GLU A 104 -18.00 -27.85 -13.05
N GLU A 105 -19.16 -27.52 -13.61
CA GLU A 105 -20.44 -27.27 -12.88
C GLU A 105 -20.61 -25.88 -12.24
N GLY A 106 -19.67 -24.95 -12.42
CA GLY A 106 -19.84 -23.55 -11.98
C GLY A 106 -19.61 -23.33 -10.47
N ARG A 107 -19.08 -24.34 -9.77
CA ARG A 107 -18.64 -24.18 -8.38
C ARG A 107 -17.34 -23.38 -8.35
N GLU A 108 -17.23 -22.48 -7.38
CA GLU A 108 -16.02 -21.70 -7.13
C GLU A 108 -15.56 -21.91 -5.69
N ALA A 109 -14.24 -22.04 -5.52
CA ALA A 109 -13.59 -21.97 -4.22
C ALA A 109 -12.62 -20.80 -4.17
N VAL A 110 -12.76 -19.95 -3.15
CA VAL A 110 -11.92 -18.77 -2.94
C VAL A 110 -11.14 -18.94 -1.65
N ALA A 111 -9.84 -18.61 -1.69
CA ALA A 111 -9.04 -18.42 -0.49
C ALA A 111 -8.29 -17.11 -0.61
N GLU A 112 -8.28 -16.36 0.46
CA GLU A 112 -7.55 -15.12 0.56
C GLU A 112 -6.56 -15.21 1.71
N HIS A 113 -5.35 -14.73 1.46
CA HIS A 113 -4.29 -14.68 2.45
C HIS A 113 -3.83 -13.25 2.63
N PRO A 114 -4.11 -12.63 3.78
CA PRO A 114 -3.81 -11.22 4.01
C PRO A 114 -2.31 -10.98 4.17
N PHE A 115 -1.86 -9.78 3.83
CA PHE A 115 -0.53 -9.28 4.14
C PHE A 115 -0.59 -7.77 4.39
N TYR A 116 0.50 -7.20 4.91
CA TYR A 116 0.60 -5.77 5.21
C TYR A 116 1.57 -5.08 4.26
N MET A 117 1.11 -4.00 3.60
CA MET A 117 1.99 -3.09 2.87
C MET A 117 2.35 -1.88 3.74
N VAL A 118 3.64 -1.69 3.99
CA VAL A 118 4.18 -0.61 4.84
C VAL A 118 5.05 0.35 4.03
N ALA A 119 5.24 1.56 4.54
CA ALA A 119 6.14 2.53 3.92
C ALA A 119 7.55 1.95 3.80
N ARG A 120 8.23 2.22 2.68
CA ARG A 120 9.65 1.91 2.56
C ARG A 120 10.42 2.74 3.60
N LYS A 121 11.21 2.09 4.44
CA LYS A 121 12.15 2.79 5.31
C LYS A 121 13.17 3.50 4.40
N PRO A 122 13.39 4.82 4.55
CA PRO A 122 14.46 5.48 3.83
C PRO A 122 15.78 4.82 4.26
N ASP A 123 16.60 4.45 3.29
CA ASP A 123 17.96 4.01 3.59
C ASP A 123 18.66 5.18 4.29
N PRO A 124 19.37 4.96 5.42
CA PRO A 124 20.11 6.01 6.07
C PRO A 124 21.12 6.54 5.05
N THR A 125 20.89 7.76 4.58
CA THR A 125 21.81 8.45 3.70
C THR A 125 23.15 8.49 4.42
N VAL A 126 24.15 7.74 3.93
CA VAL A 126 25.52 7.95 4.34
C VAL A 126 25.85 9.35 3.83
N ILE A 127 25.82 10.32 4.74
CA ILE A 127 26.40 11.63 4.49
C ILE A 127 27.90 11.35 4.39
N THR A 128 28.37 11.07 3.18
CA THR A 128 29.79 11.16 2.88
C THR A 128 30.13 12.62 3.06
N GLU A 129 30.70 12.96 4.21
CA GLU A 129 31.35 14.23 4.47
C GLU A 129 32.54 14.37 3.50
N SER A 130 32.26 14.76 2.27
CA SER A 130 33.27 15.38 1.42
C SER A 130 33.54 16.75 2.01
N SER A 131 34.60 16.82 2.83
CA SER A 131 35.19 18.05 3.31
C SER A 131 35.50 19.00 2.15
N SER A 132 35.36 20.29 2.44
CA SER A 132 35.82 21.43 1.65
C SER A 132 34.95 21.82 0.46
N ASN A 133 33.91 22.61 0.73
CA ASN A 133 33.67 23.80 -0.08
C ASN A 133 33.31 24.96 0.85
N GLU A 134 34.14 26.00 0.78
CA GLU A 134 34.03 27.24 1.55
C GLU A 134 32.65 27.86 1.37
N LEU A 135 31.96 28.13 2.47
CA LEU A 135 30.81 29.04 2.48
C LEU A 135 31.36 30.47 2.42
N PRO A 136 30.97 31.32 1.46
CA PRO A 136 31.26 32.73 1.57
C PRO A 136 30.53 33.29 2.81
N CYS A 137 31.31 33.94 3.66
CA CYS A 137 30.85 34.69 4.83
C CYS A 137 29.76 35.67 4.42
N LEU A 138 28.50 35.39 4.78
CA LEU A 138 27.43 36.37 4.70
C LEU A 138 27.63 37.38 5.84
N GLU A 139 28.06 38.58 5.44
CA GLU A 139 28.19 39.74 6.31
C GLU A 139 26.96 39.90 7.21
N GLN A 140 27.25 40.16 8.48
CA GLN A 140 26.28 40.37 9.54
C GLN A 140 25.38 41.57 9.21
N ILE A 141 24.17 41.31 8.72
CA ILE A 141 23.11 42.32 8.70
C ILE A 141 22.66 42.51 10.16
N ALA A 142 23.03 43.68 10.69
CA ALA A 142 22.69 44.15 12.02
C ALA A 142 21.19 43.98 12.33
N LYS A 143 20.90 43.52 13.56
CA LYS A 143 19.56 43.37 14.12
C LYS A 143 18.84 44.73 14.16
N THR A 144 17.97 45.00 13.20
CA THR A 144 17.02 46.12 13.29
C THR A 144 15.78 45.67 14.07
N PRO A 145 15.33 46.41 15.10
CA PRO A 145 14.19 46.02 15.92
C PRO A 145 12.89 46.10 15.11
N LEU A 146 12.08 45.04 15.19
CA LEU A 146 10.74 44.95 14.62
C LEU A 146 9.79 45.89 15.36
N HIS A 147 9.77 47.15 14.94
CA HIS A 147 8.63 48.02 15.20
C HIS A 147 8.27 48.81 13.95
N ARG A 148 6.96 48.89 13.68
CA ARG A 148 6.29 49.68 12.64
C ARG A 148 6.50 49.23 11.18
N ARG A 149 5.53 48.49 10.66
CA ARG A 149 4.52 48.98 9.68
C ARG A 149 3.75 47.79 9.08
N LEU A 150 2.52 47.60 9.56
CA LEU A 150 1.53 46.72 8.91
C LEU A 150 0.98 47.42 7.65
N PRO A 151 0.69 46.68 6.56
CA PRO A 151 0.07 47.21 5.35
C PRO A 151 -1.32 47.83 5.62
N SER A 152 -1.64 48.87 4.86
CA SER A 152 -2.81 49.77 5.03
C SER A 152 -4.18 49.14 4.72
N VAL A 153 -4.27 47.84 4.48
CA VAL A 153 -5.50 47.17 4.03
C VAL A 153 -5.87 46.06 5.03
N LEU A 154 -6.26 46.46 6.24
CA LEU A 154 -7.03 45.65 7.20
C LEU A 154 -7.61 46.50 8.35
N ARG A 155 -7.84 47.82 8.11
CA ARG A 155 -8.53 48.73 9.05
C ARG A 155 -10.02 48.86 8.71
N ARG A 156 -10.73 47.74 8.74
CA ARG A 156 -12.20 47.74 8.89
C ARG A 156 -12.56 46.30 9.21
N TRP A 157 -12.99 46.06 10.45
CA TRP A 157 -13.54 44.82 11.03
C TRP A 157 -12.98 44.49 12.43
N ARG A 158 -13.00 45.46 13.35
CA ARG A 158 -13.06 45.21 14.80
C ARG A 158 -13.38 46.51 15.55
N SER A 159 -14.60 46.99 15.37
CA SER A 159 -15.17 48.06 16.19
C SER A 159 -16.68 47.85 16.27
N ARG A 160 -17.08 46.75 16.91
CA ARG A 160 -18.40 46.56 17.52
C ARG A 160 -18.40 45.27 18.33
N GLN A 161 -17.75 45.30 19.49
CA GLN A 161 -18.13 44.49 20.65
C GLN A 161 -17.31 44.95 21.84
N GLY A 162 -18.00 45.47 22.85
CA GLY A 162 -17.45 45.78 24.17
C GLY A 162 -17.19 47.26 24.42
N ASN A 163 -18.22 48.00 24.82
CA ASN A 163 -18.01 48.95 25.93
C ASN A 163 -18.96 48.56 27.08
N THR A 164 -18.36 48.57 28.25
CA THR A 164 -18.82 48.31 29.62
C THR A 164 -20.02 49.18 30.02
N ALA A 165 -21.04 48.62 30.69
CA ALA A 165 -21.18 48.54 32.15
C ALA A 165 -21.15 49.91 32.86
N SER A 166 -22.35 50.36 33.28
CA SER A 166 -22.67 51.00 34.56
C SER A 166 -24.18 50.95 34.74
#